data_AF-A0A101X9I5-F1
#
_entry.id   AF-A0A101X9I5-F1
#
_cell.length_a   1.000
_cell.length_b   1.000
_cell.length_c   1.000
_cell.angle_alpha   90.00
_cell.angle_beta   90.00
_cell.angle_gamma   90.00
#
_symmetry.space_group_name_H-M   'P 1'
#
loop_
_entity.id
_entity.type
_entity.pdbx_description
1 polymer ?
#
loop_
_entity_poly.entity_id
_entity_poly.type
_entity_poly.pdbx_seq_one_letter_code
_entity_poly.pdbx_strand_id
1 'polypeptide(L)'
;MTLDRYISAVRAVVAKEMVRRGFSVNEAARLLGVTAAAVSLYASGKRGGELAARVESDERIMSIIRSYVDAIAEGGRSGVLDLTDLAQAVKNAFEAPSRAKADVTLLIMERIKLEQETAVRSMALAYRSANPLARSLFMQIAMDSMRHAEILTTILDYLAGRIKADEIALTEEELRAVSEEERGMRESLAALSGAEDPLVRALIKSIEFDELKHYELVKALIAVTPQRPRSS
;
A
#
# COMPACT_ATOMS: atom_id res chain seq x y z
N MET A 1 -3.54 10.37 -24.90
CA MET A 1 -4.28 11.59 -24.44
C MET A 1 -3.42 12.32 -23.41
N THR A 2 -3.66 13.62 -23.14
CA THR A 2 -2.87 14.36 -22.12
C THR A 2 -3.26 13.94 -20.70
N LEU A 3 -2.31 13.98 -19.77
CA LEU A 3 -2.53 13.66 -18.35
C LEU A 3 -3.61 14.55 -17.72
N ASP A 4 -3.66 15.84 -18.07
CA ASP A 4 -4.65 16.79 -17.56
C ASP A 4 -6.11 16.37 -17.81
N ARG A 5 -6.37 15.69 -18.93
CA ARG A 5 -7.70 15.14 -19.23
C ARG A 5 -8.06 14.00 -18.27
N TYR A 6 -7.10 13.12 -17.96
CA TYR A 6 -7.30 12.05 -16.98
C TYR A 6 -7.44 12.59 -15.57
N ILE A 7 -6.64 13.59 -15.18
CA ILE A 7 -6.80 14.27 -13.89
C ILE A 7 -8.21 14.83 -13.77
N SER A 8 -8.70 15.52 -14.79
CA SER A 8 -10.05 16.11 -14.78
C SER A 8 -11.16 15.05 -14.72
N ALA A 9 -10.99 13.92 -15.42
CA ALA A 9 -11.95 12.82 -15.40
C ALA A 9 -11.96 12.10 -14.05
N VAL A 10 -10.79 11.69 -13.55
CA VAL A 10 -10.65 11.04 -12.24
C VAL A 10 -11.16 11.95 -11.14
N ARG A 11 -10.83 13.25 -11.16
CA ARG A 11 -11.37 14.22 -10.20
C ARG A 11 -12.89 14.26 -10.21
N ALA A 12 -13.51 14.22 -11.39
CA ALA A 12 -14.96 14.22 -11.51
C ALA A 12 -15.58 12.96 -10.87
N VAL A 13 -15.00 11.80 -11.16
CA VAL A 13 -15.48 10.50 -10.63
C VAL A 13 -15.27 10.43 -9.11
N VAL A 14 -14.11 10.85 -8.61
CA VAL A 14 -13.82 10.93 -7.16
C VAL A 14 -14.81 11.87 -6.48
N ALA A 15 -15.04 13.08 -7.02
CA ALA A 15 -15.99 14.03 -6.44
C ALA A 15 -17.41 13.47 -6.37
N LYS A 16 -17.85 12.80 -7.43
CA LYS A 16 -19.16 12.13 -7.47
C LYS A 16 -19.26 11.01 -6.44
N GLU A 17 -18.22 10.20 -6.31
CA GLU A 17 -18.15 9.13 -5.31
C GLU A 17 -18.16 9.66 -3.87
N MET A 18 -17.43 10.75 -3.59
CA MET A 18 -17.46 11.43 -2.28
C MET A 18 -18.88 11.92 -1.94
N VAL A 19 -19.52 12.65 -2.86
CA VAL A 19 -20.89 13.16 -2.62
C VAL A 19 -21.88 12.00 -2.44
N ARG A 20 -21.74 10.91 -3.22
CA ARG A 20 -22.55 9.69 -3.07
C ARG A 20 -22.42 9.05 -1.69
N ARG A 21 -21.27 9.18 -1.04
CA ARG A 21 -20.99 8.69 0.32
C ARG A 21 -21.39 9.66 1.44
N GLY A 22 -21.99 10.80 1.09
CA GLY A 22 -22.51 11.76 2.06
C GLY A 22 -21.55 12.89 2.45
N PHE A 23 -20.40 13.02 1.79
CA PHE A 23 -19.55 14.19 1.94
C PHE A 23 -20.28 15.44 1.48
N SER A 24 -20.12 16.54 2.20
CA SER A 24 -20.66 17.82 1.74
C SER A 24 -19.92 18.32 0.50
N VAL A 25 -20.61 19.08 -0.36
CA VAL A 25 -20.00 19.69 -1.57
C VAL A 25 -18.77 20.54 -1.21
N ASN A 26 -18.84 21.29 -0.11
CA ASN A 26 -17.75 22.14 0.36
C ASN A 26 -16.56 21.32 0.88
N GLU A 27 -16.83 20.20 1.55
CA GLU A 27 -15.80 19.30 2.04
C GLU A 27 -15.07 18.61 0.89
N ALA A 28 -15.81 18.06 -0.08
CA ALA A 28 -15.22 17.48 -1.28
C ALA A 28 -14.42 18.52 -2.09
N ALA A 29 -14.92 19.76 -2.20
CA ALA A 29 -14.23 20.85 -2.89
C ALA A 29 -12.87 21.17 -2.23
N ARG A 30 -12.87 21.28 -0.90
CA ARG A 30 -11.66 21.51 -0.11
C ARG A 30 -10.64 20.37 -0.28
N LEU A 31 -11.08 19.13 -0.17
CA LEU A 31 -10.20 17.95 -0.25
C LEU A 31 -9.61 17.74 -1.65
N LEU A 32 -10.37 18.08 -2.69
CA LEU A 32 -9.93 17.94 -4.10
C LEU A 32 -9.24 19.19 -4.66
N GLY A 33 -9.11 20.26 -3.88
CA GLY A 33 -8.49 21.51 -4.31
C GLY A 33 -9.25 22.21 -5.44
N VAL A 34 -10.58 22.13 -5.44
CA VAL A 34 -11.44 22.76 -6.47
C VAL A 34 -12.56 23.59 -5.85
N THR A 35 -13.33 24.30 -6.67
CA THR A 35 -14.47 25.09 -6.20
C THR A 35 -15.69 24.21 -5.93
N ALA A 36 -16.55 24.63 -5.00
CA ALA A 36 -17.83 23.98 -4.73
C ALA A 36 -18.71 23.85 -6.00
N ALA A 37 -18.70 24.89 -6.85
CA ALA A 37 -19.39 24.87 -8.13
C ALA A 37 -18.85 23.78 -9.08
N ALA A 38 -17.53 23.55 -9.09
CA ALA A 38 -16.94 22.47 -9.88
C ALA A 38 -17.42 21.10 -9.38
N VAL A 39 -17.46 20.90 -8.06
CA VAL A 39 -17.98 19.67 -7.44
C VAL A 39 -19.45 19.45 -7.78
N SER A 40 -20.30 20.48 -7.69
CA SER A 40 -21.72 20.36 -8.08
C SER A 40 -21.87 19.94 -9.56
N LEU A 41 -21.05 20.49 -10.45
CA LEU A 41 -21.07 20.13 -11.87
C LEU A 41 -20.57 18.70 -12.14
N TYR A 42 -19.57 18.23 -11.38
CA TYR A 42 -19.10 16.84 -11.44
C TYR A 42 -20.18 15.88 -10.92
N ALA A 43 -20.74 16.16 -9.75
CA ALA A 43 -21.77 15.33 -9.12
C ALA A 43 -23.04 15.22 -9.98
N SER A 44 -23.42 16.29 -10.69
CA SER A 44 -24.57 16.28 -11.60
C SER A 44 -24.28 15.63 -12.96
N GLY A 45 -23.07 15.10 -13.19
CA GLY A 45 -22.66 14.50 -14.48
C GLY A 45 -22.51 15.49 -15.63
N LYS A 46 -22.56 16.81 -15.35
CA LYS A 46 -22.47 17.87 -16.37
C LYS A 46 -21.01 18.19 -16.74
N ARG A 47 -20.03 17.60 -16.04
CA ARG A 47 -18.60 17.84 -16.21
C ARG A 47 -17.83 16.54 -15.95
N GLY A 48 -16.83 16.26 -16.78
CA GLY A 48 -16.06 14.99 -16.77
C GLY A 48 -16.00 14.29 -18.13
N GLY A 49 -17.07 14.45 -18.93
CA GLY A 49 -17.15 13.98 -20.31
C GLY A 49 -17.09 12.46 -20.46
N GLU A 50 -16.91 11.99 -21.70
CA GLU A 50 -16.87 10.56 -22.05
C GLU A 50 -15.78 9.79 -21.29
N LEU A 51 -14.65 10.43 -20.99
CA LEU A 51 -13.56 9.78 -20.25
C LEU A 51 -13.96 9.44 -18.81
N ALA A 52 -14.71 10.32 -18.13
CA ALA A 52 -15.23 10.02 -16.80
C ALA A 52 -16.22 8.86 -16.82
N ALA A 53 -17.10 8.79 -17.84
CA ALA A 53 -18.01 7.66 -18.01
C ALA A 53 -17.26 6.34 -18.25
N ARG A 54 -16.17 6.37 -19.03
CA ARG A 54 -15.29 5.20 -19.22
C ARG A 54 -14.62 4.76 -17.92
N VAL A 55 -14.10 5.71 -17.13
CA VAL A 55 -13.56 5.45 -15.78
C VAL A 55 -14.62 4.79 -14.89
N GLU A 56 -15.84 5.32 -14.86
CA GLU A 56 -16.96 4.78 -14.07
C GLU A 56 -17.36 3.36 -14.49
N SER A 57 -17.20 3.01 -15.76
CA SER A 57 -17.55 1.69 -16.28
C SER A 57 -16.51 0.60 -16.00
N ASP A 58 -15.28 0.97 -15.64
CA ASP A 58 -14.23 0.00 -15.32
C ASP A 58 -14.21 -0.29 -13.83
N GLU A 59 -14.71 -1.46 -13.44
CA GLU A 59 -14.86 -1.86 -12.04
C GLU A 59 -13.52 -1.95 -11.30
N ARG A 60 -12.43 -2.29 -11.99
CA ARG A 60 -11.10 -2.35 -11.36
C ARG A 60 -10.66 -0.94 -10.97
N ILE A 61 -10.80 0.02 -11.87
CA ILE A 61 -10.48 1.42 -11.61
C ILE A 61 -11.40 1.99 -10.52
N MET A 62 -12.71 1.72 -10.62
CA MET A 62 -13.67 2.17 -9.62
C MET A 62 -13.38 1.61 -8.23
N SER A 63 -13.00 0.34 -8.12
CA SER A 63 -12.58 -0.28 -6.85
C SER A 63 -11.43 0.48 -6.17
N ILE A 64 -10.47 0.95 -6.97
CA ILE A 64 -9.33 1.74 -6.48
C ILE A 64 -9.77 3.17 -6.11
N ILE A 65 -10.59 3.83 -6.93
CA ILE A 65 -11.17 5.15 -6.63
C ILE A 65 -11.95 5.11 -5.31
N ARG A 66 -12.73 4.05 -5.09
CA ARG A 66 -13.49 3.85 -3.87
C ARG A 66 -12.59 3.77 -2.65
N SER A 67 -11.50 3.01 -2.74
CA SER A 67 -10.53 2.86 -1.66
C SER A 67 -9.76 4.16 -1.39
N TYR A 68 -9.45 4.91 -2.46
CA TYR A 68 -8.88 6.26 -2.36
C TYR A 68 -9.81 7.21 -1.58
N VAL A 69 -11.12 7.15 -1.84
CA VAL A 69 -12.12 7.94 -1.10
C VAL A 69 -12.25 7.48 0.37
N ASP A 70 -12.18 6.17 0.64
CA ASP A 70 -12.17 5.63 2.01
C ASP A 70 -10.98 6.18 2.82
N ALA A 71 -9.78 6.15 2.25
CA ALA A 71 -8.57 6.67 2.90
C ALA A 71 -8.69 8.18 3.23
N ILE A 72 -9.34 8.95 2.36
CA ILE A 72 -9.65 10.37 2.61
C ILE A 72 -10.64 10.52 3.78
N ALA A 73 -11.66 9.66 3.84
CA ALA A 73 -12.71 9.71 4.86
C ALA A 73 -12.17 9.48 6.28
N GLU A 74 -11.20 8.58 6.42
CA GLU A 74 -10.63 8.16 7.70
C GLU A 74 -9.66 9.19 8.32
N GLY A 75 -9.56 10.39 7.73
CA GLY A 75 -8.72 11.47 8.26
C GLY A 75 -7.23 11.25 8.00
N GLY A 76 -6.88 10.26 7.18
CA GLY A 76 -5.53 10.02 6.71
C GLY A 76 -5.03 11.19 5.87
N ARG A 77 -4.35 12.16 6.50
CA ARG A 77 -3.20 12.80 5.84
C ARG A 77 -2.05 11.80 5.79
N SER A 78 -2.25 10.69 5.07
CA SER A 78 -1.17 9.78 4.74
C SER A 78 -1.09 9.75 3.23
N GLY A 79 0.10 10.01 2.71
CA GLY A 79 0.45 10.07 1.29
C GLY A 79 0.30 8.75 0.55
N VAL A 80 -0.78 7.99 0.79
CA VAL A 80 -0.99 6.67 0.21
C VAL A 80 -1.20 6.75 -1.30
N LEU A 81 -1.77 7.85 -1.83
CA LEU A 81 -1.83 8.20 -3.25
C LEU A 81 -2.23 9.67 -3.43
N ASP A 82 -1.61 10.40 -4.36
CA ASP A 82 -2.15 11.67 -4.85
C ASP A 82 -3.22 11.41 -5.95
N LEU A 83 -4.17 12.33 -6.10
CA LEU A 83 -5.13 12.33 -7.21
C LEU A 83 -4.41 12.29 -8.57
N THR A 84 -3.23 12.91 -8.65
CA THR A 84 -2.36 12.87 -9.85
C THR A 84 -1.84 11.47 -10.12
N ASP A 85 -1.40 10.74 -9.09
CA ASP A 85 -0.92 9.35 -9.23
C ASP A 85 -2.07 8.43 -9.65
N LEU A 86 -3.24 8.60 -9.04
CA LEU A 86 -4.46 7.89 -9.45
C LEU A 86 -4.81 8.19 -10.92
N ALA A 87 -4.72 9.44 -11.36
CA ALA A 87 -4.95 9.82 -12.74
C ALA A 87 -3.91 9.25 -13.71
N GLN A 88 -2.64 9.20 -13.29
CA GLN A 88 -1.55 8.62 -14.07
C GLN A 88 -1.71 7.11 -14.22
N ALA A 89 -2.07 6.41 -13.14
CA ALA A 89 -2.39 4.99 -13.14
C ALA A 89 -3.59 4.66 -14.04
N VAL A 90 -4.65 5.47 -13.97
CA VAL A 90 -5.82 5.35 -14.84
C VAL A 90 -5.47 5.58 -16.30
N LYS A 91 -4.68 6.62 -16.61
CA LYS A 91 -4.19 6.89 -17.97
C LYS A 91 -3.46 5.68 -18.52
N ASN A 92 -2.50 5.16 -17.76
CA ASN A 92 -1.67 4.06 -18.21
C ASN A 92 -2.49 2.77 -18.35
N ALA A 93 -3.49 2.53 -17.50
CA ALA A 93 -4.38 1.39 -17.63
C ALA A 93 -5.24 1.43 -18.91
N PHE A 94 -5.70 2.61 -19.32
CA PHE A 94 -6.46 2.77 -20.57
C PHE A 94 -5.59 2.78 -21.82
N GLU A 95 -4.33 3.21 -21.71
CA GLU A 95 -3.39 3.29 -22.83
C GLU A 95 -2.50 2.04 -22.95
N ALA A 96 -2.54 1.12 -21.96
CA ALA A 96 -1.77 -0.12 -21.98
C ALA A 96 -2.19 -1.02 -23.15
N PRO A 97 -1.24 -1.63 -23.89
CA PRO A 97 -1.54 -2.52 -25.02
C PRO A 97 -2.33 -3.77 -24.63
N SER A 98 -2.32 -4.17 -23.36
CA SER A 98 -3.12 -5.28 -22.84
C SER A 98 -3.36 -5.18 -21.33
N ARG A 99 -4.44 -5.81 -20.84
CA ARG A 99 -4.72 -5.93 -19.39
C ARG A 99 -3.61 -6.62 -18.60
N ALA A 100 -2.86 -7.53 -19.23
CA ALA A 100 -1.72 -8.22 -18.61
C ALA A 100 -0.48 -7.30 -18.45
N LYS A 101 -0.40 -6.22 -19.24
CA LYS A 101 0.57 -5.13 -19.08
C LYS A 101 -0.06 -3.92 -18.38
N ALA A 102 -1.00 -4.16 -17.46
CA ALA A 102 -1.49 -3.10 -16.60
C ALA A 102 -0.30 -2.44 -15.89
N ASP A 103 -0.34 -1.12 -15.81
CA ASP A 103 0.67 -0.31 -15.14
C ASP A 103 1.00 -0.86 -13.76
N VAL A 104 2.30 -0.99 -13.46
CA VAL A 104 2.83 -1.38 -12.16
C VAL A 104 2.22 -0.54 -11.05
N THR A 105 2.02 0.76 -11.29
CA THR A 105 1.35 1.69 -10.36
C THR A 105 -0.02 1.16 -9.96
N LEU A 106 -0.85 0.81 -10.95
CA LEU A 106 -2.21 0.35 -10.68
C LEU A 106 -2.24 -1.03 -10.01
N LEU A 107 -1.30 -1.91 -10.36
CA LEU A 107 -1.14 -3.20 -9.69
C LEU A 107 -0.73 -3.04 -8.21
N ILE A 108 0.16 -2.09 -7.91
CA ILE A 108 0.56 -1.77 -6.53
C ILE A 108 -0.65 -1.22 -5.76
N MET A 109 -1.42 -0.30 -6.34
CA MET A 109 -2.63 0.25 -5.72
C MET A 109 -3.68 -0.83 -5.42
N GLU A 110 -3.92 -1.74 -6.38
CA GLU A 110 -4.81 -2.88 -6.20
C GLU A 110 -4.32 -3.81 -5.09
N ARG A 111 -3.00 -4.03 -5.00
CA ARG A 111 -2.41 -4.85 -3.95
C ARG A 111 -2.50 -4.20 -2.57
N ILE A 112 -2.22 -2.90 -2.43
CA ILE A 112 -2.37 -2.15 -1.16
C ILE A 112 -3.79 -2.35 -0.60
N LYS A 113 -4.80 -2.19 -1.46
CA LYS A 113 -6.20 -2.42 -1.10
C LYS A 113 -6.44 -3.84 -0.57
N LEU A 114 -5.96 -4.85 -1.29
CA LEU A 114 -6.13 -6.26 -0.89
C LEU A 114 -5.45 -6.56 0.46
N GLU A 115 -4.29 -5.97 0.72
CA GLU A 115 -3.60 -6.10 2.00
C GLU A 115 -4.41 -5.44 3.13
N GLN A 116 -4.91 -4.22 2.93
CA GLN A 116 -5.78 -3.55 3.92
C GLN A 116 -7.06 -4.34 4.21
N GLU A 117 -7.75 -4.84 3.19
CA GLU A 117 -8.94 -5.68 3.35
C GLU A 117 -8.63 -6.99 4.09
N THR A 118 -7.45 -7.56 3.86
CA THR A 118 -6.98 -8.77 4.55
C THR A 118 -6.64 -8.49 6.00
N ALA A 119 -6.01 -7.34 6.30
CA ALA A 119 -5.74 -6.91 7.66
C ALA A 119 -7.04 -6.76 8.47
N VAL A 120 -8.02 -6.02 7.95
CA VAL A 120 -9.31 -5.80 8.62
C VAL A 120 -10.03 -7.13 8.90
N ARG A 121 -10.12 -8.01 7.89
CA ARG A 121 -10.77 -9.33 8.06
C ARG A 121 -10.04 -10.19 9.10
N SER A 122 -8.71 -10.19 9.08
CA SER A 122 -7.91 -10.99 10.01
C SER A 122 -8.00 -10.46 11.44
N MET A 123 -8.01 -9.14 11.66
CA MET A 123 -8.27 -8.56 12.98
C MET A 123 -9.65 -8.95 13.51
N ALA A 124 -10.68 -8.92 12.67
CA ALA A 124 -12.03 -9.34 13.07
C ALA A 124 -12.07 -10.82 13.48
N LEU A 125 -11.35 -11.70 12.78
CA LEU A 125 -11.21 -13.11 13.16
C LEU A 125 -10.43 -13.28 14.47
N ALA A 126 -9.36 -12.51 14.67
CA ALA A 126 -8.58 -12.52 15.90
C ALA A 126 -9.44 -12.17 17.13
N TYR A 127 -10.22 -11.09 17.06
CA TYR A 127 -11.07 -10.65 18.17
C TYR A 127 -12.21 -11.62 18.47
N ARG A 128 -12.70 -12.36 17.47
CA ARG A 128 -13.74 -13.37 17.64
C ARG A 128 -13.21 -14.71 18.14
N SER A 129 -11.92 -15.01 17.95
CA SER A 129 -11.33 -16.29 18.31
C SER A 129 -11.16 -16.41 19.83
N ALA A 130 -11.80 -17.42 20.43
CA ALA A 130 -11.56 -17.80 21.82
C ALA A 130 -10.24 -18.58 22.00
N ASN A 131 -9.74 -19.22 20.95
CA ASN A 131 -8.48 -19.96 20.97
C ASN A 131 -7.29 -18.97 20.90
N PRO A 132 -6.39 -18.94 21.90
CA PRO A 132 -5.25 -18.01 21.93
C PRO A 132 -4.25 -18.19 20.77
N LEU A 133 -3.99 -19.43 20.35
CA LEU A 133 -3.07 -19.72 19.25
C LEU A 133 -3.64 -19.27 17.91
N ALA A 134 -4.93 -19.54 17.66
CA ALA A 134 -5.59 -19.07 16.45
C ALA A 134 -5.71 -17.53 16.43
N ARG A 135 -5.94 -16.92 17.60
CA ARG A 135 -5.90 -15.46 17.75
C ARG A 135 -4.52 -14.91 17.39
N SER A 136 -3.44 -15.53 17.88
CA SER A 136 -2.07 -15.13 17.55
C SER A 136 -1.81 -15.21 16.05
N LEU A 137 -2.22 -16.30 15.40
CA LEU A 137 -2.09 -16.46 13.95
C LEU A 137 -2.80 -15.35 13.17
N PHE A 138 -4.07 -15.07 13.50
CA PHE A 138 -4.83 -14.02 12.82
C PHE A 138 -4.29 -12.62 13.10
N MET A 139 -3.78 -12.36 14.31
CA MET A 139 -3.09 -11.10 14.61
C MET A 139 -1.83 -10.97 13.75
N GLN A 140 -1.04 -12.03 13.60
CA GLN A 140 0.16 -12.00 12.77
C GLN A 140 -0.17 -11.69 11.31
N ILE A 141 -1.15 -12.39 10.72
CA ILE A 141 -1.61 -12.12 9.35
C ILE A 141 -2.05 -10.66 9.20
N ALA A 142 -2.79 -10.13 10.18
CA ALA A 142 -3.22 -8.74 10.14
C ALA A 142 -2.05 -7.76 10.13
N MET A 143 -1.10 -7.94 11.05
CA MET A 143 0.08 -7.08 11.16
C MET A 143 0.96 -7.16 9.91
N ASP A 144 1.14 -8.34 9.34
CA ASP A 144 1.93 -8.53 8.11
C ASP A 144 1.28 -7.85 6.91
N SER A 145 -0.03 -7.99 6.73
CA SER A 145 -0.75 -7.25 5.69
C SER A 145 -0.66 -5.73 5.87
N MET A 146 -0.72 -5.21 7.10
CA MET A 146 -0.49 -3.78 7.35
C MET A 146 0.91 -3.34 6.92
N ARG A 147 1.95 -4.11 7.28
CA ARG A 147 3.34 -3.84 6.87
C ARG A 147 3.51 -3.90 5.35
N HIS A 148 2.88 -4.87 4.68
CA HIS A 148 2.93 -4.96 3.22
C HIS A 148 2.30 -3.74 2.54
N ALA A 149 1.14 -3.30 3.03
CA ALA A 149 0.49 -2.10 2.52
C ALA A 149 1.38 -0.85 2.66
N GLU A 150 2.09 -0.73 3.79
CA GLU A 150 3.05 0.35 4.02
C GLU A 150 4.25 0.28 3.07
N ILE A 151 4.89 -0.87 2.93
CA ILE A 151 6.03 -1.08 2.00
C ILE A 151 5.62 -0.73 0.55
N LEU A 152 4.46 -1.21 0.12
CA LEU A 152 3.93 -0.94 -1.22
C LEU A 152 3.64 0.56 -1.42
N THR A 153 3.18 1.25 -0.38
CA THR A 153 3.01 2.70 -0.39
C THR A 153 4.35 3.41 -0.54
N THR A 154 5.38 3.00 0.20
CA THR A 154 6.73 3.57 0.05
C THR A 154 7.30 3.35 -1.34
N ILE A 155 7.12 2.15 -1.92
CA ILE A 155 7.54 1.85 -3.30
C ILE A 155 6.81 2.76 -4.28
N LEU A 156 5.51 2.97 -4.09
CA LEU A 156 4.69 3.85 -4.92
C LEU A 156 5.19 5.30 -4.86
N ASP A 157 5.49 5.80 -3.66
CA ASP A 157 6.03 7.14 -3.45
C ASP A 157 7.40 7.32 -4.10
N TYR A 158 8.26 6.28 -4.06
CA TYR A 158 9.56 6.28 -4.73
C TYR A 158 9.40 6.30 -6.26
N LEU A 159 8.53 5.46 -6.82
CA LEU A 159 8.26 5.42 -8.26
C LEU A 159 7.62 6.72 -8.78
N ALA A 160 6.84 7.40 -7.95
CA ALA A 160 6.29 8.72 -8.23
C ALA A 160 7.33 9.86 -8.07
N GLY A 161 8.53 9.56 -7.57
CA GLY A 161 9.58 10.55 -7.32
C GLY A 161 9.32 11.47 -6.12
N ARG A 162 8.37 11.10 -5.24
CA ARG A 162 8.04 11.86 -4.02
C ARG A 162 9.09 11.69 -2.93
N ILE A 163 9.78 10.55 -2.93
CA ILE A 163 10.92 10.28 -2.05
C ILE A 163 12.14 9.87 -2.89
N LYS A 164 13.33 10.20 -2.38
CA LYS A 164 14.61 9.72 -2.91
C LYS A 164 15.23 8.73 -1.94
N ALA A 165 16.02 7.80 -2.45
CA ALA A 165 16.65 6.74 -1.68
C ALA A 165 18.18 6.89 -1.67
N ASP A 166 18.66 8.13 -1.50
CA ASP A 166 20.05 8.50 -1.81
C ASP A 166 21.01 8.29 -0.63
N GLU A 167 20.54 8.38 0.62
CA GLU A 167 21.39 8.30 1.82
C GLU A 167 20.93 7.19 2.77
N ILE A 168 21.81 6.22 2.99
CA ILE A 168 21.71 5.25 4.08
C ILE A 168 22.59 5.80 5.19
N ALA A 169 22.00 6.53 6.13
CA ALA A 169 22.69 7.11 7.29
C ALA A 169 22.97 6.04 8.37
N LEU A 170 23.53 4.90 7.96
CA LEU A 170 23.90 3.77 8.80
C LEU A 170 25.30 3.29 8.41
N THR A 171 26.07 2.89 9.41
CA THR A 171 27.41 2.32 9.20
C THR A 171 27.32 0.82 8.87
N GLU A 172 28.33 0.31 8.16
CA GLU A 172 28.43 -1.13 7.91
C GLU A 172 28.51 -1.95 9.21
N GLU A 173 29.12 -1.40 10.26
CA GLU A 173 29.21 -2.03 11.58
C GLU A 173 27.84 -2.18 12.23
N GLU A 174 27.00 -1.14 12.22
CA GLU A 174 25.61 -1.19 12.72
C GLU A 174 24.79 -2.23 11.95
N LEU A 175 24.91 -2.26 10.61
CA LEU A 175 24.17 -3.24 9.79
C LEU A 175 24.65 -4.68 10.02
N ARG A 176 25.96 -4.88 10.21
CA ARG A 176 26.52 -6.20 10.53
C ARG A 176 26.07 -6.67 11.91
N ALA A 177 26.00 -5.78 12.90
CA ALA A 177 25.50 -6.12 14.23
C ALA A 177 24.07 -6.68 14.16
N VAL A 178 23.16 -5.97 13.46
CA VAL A 178 21.77 -6.44 13.26
C VAL A 178 21.75 -7.78 12.51
N SER A 179 22.56 -7.91 11.45
CA SER A 179 22.63 -9.15 10.66
C SER A 179 23.04 -10.37 11.51
N GLU A 180 23.99 -10.22 12.44
CA GLU A 180 24.42 -11.32 13.31
C GLU A 180 23.40 -11.60 14.42
N GLU A 181 22.70 -10.58 14.93
CA GLU A 181 21.62 -10.76 15.90
C GLU A 181 20.48 -11.61 15.33
N GLU A 182 19.96 -11.28 14.14
CA GLU A 182 18.88 -12.04 13.46
C GLU A 182 19.30 -13.50 13.20
N ARG A 183 20.58 -13.71 12.85
CA ARG A 183 21.12 -15.07 12.68
C ARG A 183 21.12 -15.85 14.00
N GLY A 184 21.56 -15.23 15.09
CA GLY A 184 21.59 -15.86 16.42
C GLY A 184 20.20 -16.18 16.97
N MET A 185 19.22 -15.30 16.74
CA MET A 185 17.82 -15.52 17.14
C MET A 185 17.24 -16.77 16.46
N ARG A 186 17.48 -16.94 15.16
CA ARG A 186 17.05 -18.13 14.43
C ARG A 186 17.62 -19.44 15.00
N GLU A 187 18.90 -19.45 15.35
CA GLU A 187 19.56 -20.65 15.90
C GLU A 187 18.96 -21.05 17.26
N SER A 188 18.49 -20.08 18.05
CA SER A 188 17.87 -20.31 19.37
C SER A 188 16.51 -21.02 19.31
N LEU A 189 15.80 -20.90 18.18
CA LEU A 189 14.46 -21.48 18.00
C LEU A 189 14.48 -22.94 17.54
N ALA A 190 15.64 -23.45 17.09
CA ALA A 190 15.77 -24.80 16.55
C ALA A 190 15.29 -25.89 17.55
N ALA A 191 15.50 -25.66 18.84
CA ALA A 191 15.06 -26.56 19.91
C ALA A 191 13.52 -26.62 20.08
N LEU A 192 12.79 -25.59 19.64
CA LEU A 192 11.33 -25.49 19.78
C LEU A 192 10.57 -26.15 18.61
N SER A 193 11.27 -26.45 17.50
CA SER A 193 10.69 -27.04 16.29
C SER A 193 10.04 -28.43 16.49
N GLY A 194 10.35 -29.11 17.60
CA GLY A 194 9.79 -30.41 17.98
C GLY A 194 8.39 -30.40 18.60
N ALA A 195 7.70 -29.25 18.66
CA ALA A 195 6.37 -29.15 19.25
C ALA A 195 5.36 -30.11 18.60
N GLU A 196 4.58 -30.84 19.42
CA GLU A 196 3.59 -31.82 18.93
C GLU A 196 2.38 -31.13 18.26
N ASP A 197 1.89 -30.04 18.87
CA ASP A 197 0.73 -29.29 18.38
C ASP A 197 1.04 -28.64 17.01
N PRO A 198 0.26 -28.95 15.96
CA PRO A 198 0.51 -28.44 14.61
C PRO A 198 0.45 -26.92 14.49
N LEU A 199 -0.38 -26.24 15.28
CA LEU A 199 -0.55 -24.79 15.24
C LEU A 199 0.60 -24.09 15.98
N VAL A 200 1.05 -24.64 17.11
CA VAL A 200 2.27 -24.17 17.78
C VAL A 200 3.47 -24.30 16.86
N ARG A 201 3.63 -25.45 16.20
CA ARG A 201 4.71 -25.67 15.22
C ARG A 201 4.63 -24.71 14.04
N ALA A 202 3.43 -24.40 13.55
CA ALA A 202 3.25 -23.43 12.47
C ALA A 202 3.66 -22.01 12.89
N LEU A 203 3.32 -21.59 14.12
CA LEU A 203 3.71 -20.29 14.67
C LEU A 203 5.22 -20.18 14.87
N ILE A 204 5.86 -21.20 15.44
CA ILE A 204 7.33 -21.23 15.60
C ILE A 204 8.01 -21.13 14.24
N LYS A 205 7.56 -21.93 13.27
CA LYS A 205 8.10 -21.90 11.91
C LYS A 205 7.91 -20.54 11.24
N SER A 206 6.82 -19.83 11.55
CA SER A 206 6.62 -18.48 11.05
C SER A 206 7.66 -17.50 11.57
N ILE A 207 8.01 -17.59 12.86
CA ILE A 207 9.06 -16.75 13.44
C ILE A 207 10.39 -17.06 12.75
N GLU A 208 10.75 -18.35 12.56
CA GLU A 208 11.98 -18.72 11.84
C GLU A 208 12.04 -18.16 10.41
N PHE A 209 10.90 -18.10 9.71
CA PHE A 209 10.82 -17.48 8.40
C PHE A 209 11.03 -15.96 8.45
N ASP A 210 10.55 -15.29 9.49
CA ASP A 210 10.75 -13.86 9.68
C ASP A 210 12.21 -13.53 9.97
N GLU A 211 12.88 -14.28 10.86
CA GLU A 211 14.33 -14.09 11.14
C GLU A 211 15.18 -14.27 9.87
N LEU A 212 14.87 -15.31 9.06
CA LEU A 212 15.55 -15.52 7.77
C LEU A 212 15.30 -14.36 6.81
N LYS A 213 14.06 -13.88 6.73
CA LYS A 213 13.69 -12.75 5.88
C LYS A 213 14.43 -11.49 6.31
N HIS A 214 14.47 -11.17 7.60
CA HIS A 214 15.17 -9.99 8.13
C HIS A 214 16.67 -10.05 7.81
N TYR A 215 17.31 -11.21 8.04
CA TYR A 215 18.71 -11.42 7.69
C TYR A 215 19.00 -11.11 6.21
N GLU A 216 18.17 -11.63 5.29
CA GLU A 216 18.36 -11.36 3.85
C GLU A 216 18.10 -9.88 3.48
N LEU A 217 17.16 -9.21 4.14
CA LEU A 217 16.89 -7.78 3.93
C LEU A 217 18.06 -6.90 4.40
N VAL A 218 18.61 -7.16 5.58
CA VAL A 218 19.78 -6.43 6.10
C VAL A 218 21.00 -6.66 5.22
N LYS A 219 21.20 -7.89 4.75
CA LYS A 219 22.27 -8.22 3.79
C LYS A 219 22.11 -7.50 2.46
N ALA A 220 20.88 -7.38 1.95
CA ALA A 220 20.60 -6.58 0.75
C ALA A 220 20.92 -5.10 0.99
N LEU A 221 20.63 -4.57 2.18
CA LEU A 221 20.95 -3.19 2.57
C LEU A 221 22.47 -2.93 2.66
N ILE A 222 23.22 -3.88 3.21
CA ILE A 222 24.70 -3.83 3.23
C ILE A 222 25.26 -3.77 1.81
N ALA A 223 24.70 -4.54 0.87
CA ALA A 223 25.18 -4.59 -0.51
C ALA A 223 25.00 -3.27 -1.29
N VAL A 224 24.06 -2.42 -0.89
CA VAL A 224 23.78 -1.12 -1.52
C VAL A 224 24.39 0.07 -0.77
N THR A 225 24.94 -0.14 0.44
CA THR A 225 25.61 0.92 1.20
C THR A 225 26.99 1.19 0.56
N PRO A 226 27.30 2.41 0.11
CA PRO A 226 28.58 2.70 -0.50
C PRO A 226 29.71 2.44 0.50
N GLN A 227 30.67 1.58 0.13
CA GLN A 227 31.91 1.46 0.91
C GLN A 227 32.56 2.84 0.93
N ARG A 228 32.71 3.44 2.12
CA ARG A 228 33.47 4.70 2.26
C ARG A 228 34.78 4.55 1.50
N PRO A 229 35.18 5.50 0.65
CA PRO A 229 36.50 5.45 0.04
C PRO A 229 37.51 5.39 1.18
N ARG A 230 38.37 4.37 1.17
CA ARG A 230 39.50 4.30 2.10
C ARG A 230 40.28 5.59 1.91
N SER A 231 40.30 6.43 2.93
CA SER A 231 41.16 7.61 2.99
C SER A 231 42.60 7.13 2.83
N SER A 232 43.17 7.43 1.66
CA SER A 232 44.58 7.32 1.32
C SER A 232 45.43 8.23 2.19
#